data_AF-A0A9J6CY48-F1
#
_entry.id   AF-A0A9J6CY48-F1
#
_cell.length_a   1.000
_cell.length_b   1.000
_cell.length_c   1.000
_cell.angle_alpha   90.00
_cell.angle_beta   90.00
_cell.angle_gamma   90.00
#
_symmetry.space_group_name_H-M   'P 1'
#
loop_
_entity.id
_entity.type
_entity.pdbx_description
1 polymer ?
#
loop_
_entity_poly.entity_id
_entity_poly.type
_entity_poly.pdbx_seq_one_letter_code
_entity_poly.pdbx_strand_id
1 'polypeptide(L)'
;MSLSSYTSLFVLMFQVCEHHFLESDFVDYASYTDTMTGKVIEVPLKLGCLKPSAIPSVFSNCPAHLSRQETSARESPEEKRARLDAEALREAVRLSEHSHEADEKKNVIATFEDLFTAVGDLSLTDFWTKVVTQKQVLFLNFSDQVMDDDVKEKEKMLSAITYVAGYCAYAAFRKLAYSSCQENLTVENRTIELDDDVLIANATRGGMKFPQAVVANVVLTKEIVLYELRSPKYASQFSACAKQKEILVSLATSLVEYNEYLDVCDDGHSPELVLIYVLSAAANTLLNNLCKVQNNKLNESKAAKRNKVENKGTESKAAKRKLSTLQA
;
A
#
# COMPACT_ATOMS: atom_id res chain seq x y z
N MET A 1 76.81 38.43 -47.51
CA MET A 1 76.54 39.53 -48.47
C MET A 1 75.20 39.21 -49.12
N SER A 2 74.06 39.61 -48.56
CA SER A 2 73.46 40.95 -48.63
C SER A 2 73.26 41.44 -50.07
N LEU A 3 72.02 41.31 -50.54
CA LEU A 3 71.30 42.05 -51.60
C LEU A 3 69.93 41.35 -51.67
N SER A 4 68.97 41.66 -50.81
CA SER A 4 68.16 42.88 -50.74
C SER A 4 67.52 43.25 -52.08
N SER A 5 66.18 43.22 -52.05
CA SER A 5 65.25 44.10 -52.77
C SER A 5 64.61 43.59 -54.06
N TYR A 6 63.29 43.87 -54.12
CA TYR A 6 62.37 43.77 -55.24
C TYR A 6 61.55 42.48 -55.41
N THR A 7 60.70 42.20 -54.42
CA THR A 7 59.31 41.84 -54.74
C THR A 7 58.40 42.93 -54.21
N SER A 8 58.17 43.94 -55.05
CA SER A 8 57.08 44.89 -54.89
C SER A 8 55.77 44.10 -54.99
N LEU A 9 55.17 43.76 -53.85
CA LEU A 9 53.78 43.32 -53.79
C LEU A 9 52.92 44.53 -54.16
N PHE A 10 52.57 44.62 -55.44
CA PHE A 10 51.45 45.42 -55.90
C PHE A 10 50.18 44.87 -55.22
N VAL A 11 49.82 45.43 -54.07
CA VAL A 11 48.46 45.27 -53.53
C VAL A 11 47.59 46.21 -54.36
N LEU A 12 47.13 45.73 -55.51
CA LEU A 12 46.04 46.36 -56.23
C LEU A 12 44.81 46.32 -55.32
N MET A 13 44.38 47.47 -54.80
CA MET A 13 43.12 47.59 -54.09
C MET A 13 41.98 47.46 -55.12
N PHE A 14 41.48 46.25 -55.31
CA PHE A 14 40.22 46.02 -56.02
C PHE A 14 39.07 46.15 -55.02
N GLN A 15 38.40 47.29 -55.04
CA GLN A 15 37.15 47.47 -54.30
C GLN A 15 35.99 46.95 -55.17
N VAL A 16 35.22 46.02 -54.63
CA VAL A 16 34.08 45.40 -55.31
C VAL A 16 32.80 45.77 -54.56
N CYS A 17 31.73 46.13 -55.25
CA CYS A 17 30.46 46.47 -54.62
C CYS A 17 29.72 45.21 -54.13
N GLU A 18 28.79 45.41 -53.18
CA GLU A 18 28.00 44.36 -52.54
C GLU A 18 27.17 43.51 -53.52
N HIS A 19 26.79 44.06 -54.68
CA HIS A 19 26.00 43.36 -55.70
C HIS A 19 26.72 42.21 -56.40
N HIS A 20 28.03 42.05 -56.16
CA HIS A 20 28.81 40.92 -56.67
C HIS A 20 28.84 39.71 -55.72
N PHE A 21 28.19 39.80 -54.56
CA PHE A 21 28.10 38.77 -53.54
C PHE A 21 26.65 38.27 -53.41
N LEU A 22 26.47 37.04 -52.94
CA LEU A 22 25.15 36.50 -52.60
C LEU A 22 24.76 36.91 -51.18
N GLU A 23 23.45 36.97 -50.89
CA GLU A 23 22.95 37.25 -49.53
C GLU A 23 23.53 36.26 -48.49
N SER A 24 23.75 35.00 -48.90
CA SER A 24 24.37 33.97 -48.05
C SER A 24 25.81 34.26 -47.63
N ASP A 25 26.50 35.17 -48.32
CA ASP A 25 27.89 35.53 -48.04
C ASP A 25 28.02 36.68 -47.02
N PHE A 26 26.90 37.31 -46.66
CA PHE A 26 26.81 38.29 -45.58
C PHE A 26 26.55 37.61 -44.23
N VAL A 27 27.03 38.24 -43.17
CA VAL A 27 26.85 37.85 -41.77
C VAL A 27 26.14 39.01 -41.09
N ASP A 28 24.85 38.81 -40.82
CA ASP A 28 23.99 39.80 -40.16
C ASP A 28 23.73 39.47 -38.69
N TYR A 29 24.12 38.27 -38.24
CA TYR A 29 23.91 37.80 -36.87
C TYR A 29 25.20 37.24 -36.27
N ALA A 30 25.44 37.55 -35.01
CA ALA A 30 26.46 36.90 -34.18
C ALA A 30 25.78 35.85 -33.30
N SER A 31 26.21 34.59 -33.41
CA SER A 31 25.75 33.49 -32.57
C SER A 31 26.73 33.22 -31.43
N TYR A 32 26.23 33.09 -30.20
CA TYR A 32 26.98 32.63 -29.05
C TYR A 32 26.25 31.46 -28.39
N THR A 33 26.94 30.35 -28.16
CA THR A 33 26.38 29.19 -27.46
C THR A 33 26.78 29.24 -26.00
N ASP A 34 25.80 29.34 -25.10
CA ASP A 34 26.04 29.28 -23.66
C ASP A 34 26.39 27.85 -23.23
N THR A 35 27.59 27.67 -22.67
CA THR A 35 28.16 26.37 -22.30
C THR A 35 27.43 25.69 -21.14
N MET A 36 26.66 26.43 -20.34
CA MET A 36 25.92 25.87 -19.19
C MET A 36 24.50 25.43 -19.54
N THR A 37 23.84 26.11 -20.48
CA THR A 37 22.44 25.86 -20.82
C THR A 37 22.25 25.20 -22.19
N GLY A 38 23.32 25.13 -23.01
CA GLY A 38 23.27 24.60 -24.36
C GLY A 38 22.45 25.46 -25.33
N LYS A 39 22.02 26.65 -24.90
CA LYS A 39 21.17 27.54 -25.68
C LYS A 39 22.02 28.41 -26.60
N VAL A 40 21.67 28.42 -27.88
CA VAL A 40 22.27 29.34 -28.86
C VAL A 40 21.55 30.68 -28.78
N ILE A 41 22.30 31.76 -28.59
CA ILE A 41 21.82 33.13 -28.54
C ILE A 41 22.30 33.82 -29.82
N GLU A 42 21.36 34.31 -30.63
CA GLU A 42 21.66 35.04 -31.86
C GLU A 42 21.34 36.52 -31.68
N VAL A 43 22.31 37.38 -31.98
CA VAL A 43 22.19 38.85 -31.86
C VAL A 43 22.41 39.49 -33.24
N PRO A 44 21.49 40.36 -33.71
CA PRO A 44 21.66 41.07 -34.98
C PRO A 44 22.79 42.10 -34.90
N LEU A 45 23.63 42.15 -35.94
CA LEU A 45 24.70 43.11 -36.11
C LEU A 45 24.14 44.43 -36.69
N LYS A 46 24.72 45.56 -36.29
CA LYS A 46 24.31 46.88 -36.80
C LYS A 46 24.72 47.12 -38.25
N LEU A 47 25.77 46.44 -38.70
CA LEU A 47 26.28 46.48 -40.07
C LEU A 47 26.58 45.04 -40.47
N GLY A 48 26.04 44.61 -41.60
CA GLY A 48 26.34 43.31 -42.19
C GLY A 48 27.80 43.26 -42.62
N CYS A 49 28.48 42.16 -42.31
CA CYS A 49 29.87 41.94 -42.69
C CYS A 49 29.96 40.79 -43.68
N LEU A 50 30.86 40.85 -44.66
CA LEU A 50 31.15 39.70 -45.51
C LEU A 50 31.87 38.61 -44.72
N LYS A 51 31.56 37.34 -45.02
CA LYS A 51 32.31 36.19 -44.48
C LYS A 51 33.79 36.29 -44.92
N PRO A 52 34.76 35.88 -44.08
CA PRO A 52 36.17 35.93 -44.45
C PRO A 52 36.54 35.13 -45.72
N SER A 53 35.71 34.16 -46.09
CA SER A 53 35.86 33.33 -47.30
C SER A 53 34.95 33.77 -48.46
N ALA A 54 34.25 34.90 -48.34
CA ALA A 54 33.38 35.42 -49.40
C ALA A 54 34.21 35.92 -50.59
N ILE A 55 33.86 35.46 -51.80
CA ILE A 55 34.51 35.85 -53.05
C ILE A 55 33.44 36.42 -53.99
N PRO A 56 33.71 37.53 -54.68
CA PRO A 56 32.81 38.06 -55.71
C PRO A 56 32.53 36.97 -56.75
N SER A 57 31.28 36.56 -56.85
CA SER A 57 30.88 35.44 -57.71
C SER A 57 29.62 35.72 -58.52
N VAL A 58 29.03 36.90 -58.39
CA VAL A 58 27.91 37.37 -59.21
C VAL A 58 28.43 38.40 -60.22
N PHE A 59 28.33 38.09 -61.52
CA PHE A 59 28.81 38.94 -62.61
C PHE A 59 27.66 39.29 -63.55
N SER A 60 27.04 40.45 -63.33
CA SER A 60 25.82 40.91 -64.02
C SER A 60 25.96 41.02 -65.55
N ASN A 61 27.17 41.28 -66.07
CA ASN A 61 27.44 41.40 -67.51
C ASN A 61 28.02 40.13 -68.14
N CYS A 62 28.10 39.03 -67.40
CA CYS A 62 28.62 37.75 -67.88
C CYS A 62 27.50 36.72 -68.03
N PRO A 63 27.64 35.74 -68.94
CA PRO A 63 26.71 34.61 -69.04
C PRO A 63 26.47 33.92 -67.70
N ALA A 64 25.23 33.49 -67.44
CA ALA A 64 24.79 32.96 -66.15
C ALA A 64 25.60 31.76 -65.63
N HIS A 65 26.27 31.00 -66.50
CA HIS A 65 27.12 29.87 -66.11
C HIS A 65 28.49 30.30 -65.50
N LEU A 66 28.87 31.58 -65.65
CA LEU A 66 30.07 32.16 -65.02
C LEU A 66 29.75 32.84 -63.68
N SER A 67 28.48 33.01 -63.35
CA SER A 67 28.02 33.56 -62.08
C SER A 67 27.49 32.45 -61.18
N ARG A 68 27.77 32.54 -59.87
CA ARG A 68 27.19 31.65 -58.87
C ARG A 68 25.69 31.94 -58.76
N GLN A 69 24.88 30.91 -58.91
CA GLN A 69 23.43 31.01 -58.76
C GLN A 69 23.01 30.71 -57.32
N GLU A 70 21.96 31.37 -56.85
CA GLU A 70 21.26 30.97 -55.63
C GLU A 70 20.64 29.59 -55.88
N THR A 71 21.16 28.60 -55.16
CA THR A 71 20.60 27.26 -55.18
C THR A 71 19.80 27.09 -53.91
N SER A 72 18.53 26.71 -54.03
CA SER A 72 17.77 26.22 -52.88
C SER A 72 18.52 25.00 -52.35
N ALA A 73 19.17 25.14 -51.21
CA ALA A 73 19.91 24.06 -50.60
C ALA A 73 18.93 22.90 -50.35
N ARG A 74 19.21 21.75 -50.97
CA ARG A 74 18.49 20.52 -50.66
C ARG A 74 18.79 20.20 -49.21
N GLU A 75 17.74 20.14 -48.38
CA GLU A 75 17.84 19.76 -46.98
C GLU A 75 18.75 18.53 -46.83
N SER A 76 19.72 18.64 -45.93
CA SER A 76 20.65 17.53 -45.71
C SER A 76 19.90 16.33 -45.12
N PRO A 77 20.35 15.09 -45.38
CA PRO A 77 19.74 13.91 -44.78
C PRO A 77 19.73 13.91 -43.24
N GLU A 78 20.58 14.72 -42.61
CA GLU A 78 20.69 14.87 -41.16
C GLU A 78 19.67 15.87 -40.62
N GLU A 79 19.49 17.02 -41.29
CA GLU A 79 18.43 18.00 -40.96
C GLU A 79 17.04 17.38 -41.09
N LYS A 80 16.81 16.59 -42.16
CA LYS A 80 15.54 15.87 -42.34
C LYS A 80 15.29 14.88 -41.20
N ARG A 81 16.33 14.17 -40.74
CA ARG A 81 16.24 13.24 -39.60
C ARG A 81 15.95 14.00 -38.30
N ALA A 82 16.70 15.07 -38.04
CA ALA A 82 16.50 15.91 -36.86
C ALA A 82 15.09 16.50 -36.78
N ARG A 83 14.50 16.92 -37.91
CA ARG A 83 13.10 17.39 -37.94
C ARG A 83 12.12 16.29 -37.58
N LEU A 84 12.28 15.10 -38.15
CA LEU A 84 11.40 13.96 -37.86
C LEU A 84 11.53 13.50 -36.40
N ASP A 85 12.75 13.47 -35.86
CA ASP A 85 12.99 13.11 -34.46
C ASP A 85 12.39 14.15 -33.51
N ALA A 86 12.52 15.45 -33.82
CA ALA A 86 11.92 16.52 -33.04
C ALA A 86 10.38 16.49 -33.08
N GLU A 87 9.79 16.15 -34.22
CA GLU A 87 8.34 15.97 -34.37
C GLU A 87 7.85 14.75 -33.58
N ALA A 88 8.54 13.61 -33.69
CA ALA A 88 8.23 12.41 -32.93
C ALA A 88 8.34 12.63 -31.42
N LEU A 89 9.37 13.36 -30.97
CA LEU A 89 9.55 13.71 -29.56
C LEU A 89 8.42 14.61 -29.05
N ARG A 90 8.01 15.63 -29.83
CA ARG A 90 6.88 16.50 -29.47
C ARG A 90 5.58 15.73 -29.34
N GLU A 91 5.31 14.82 -30.27
CA GLU A 91 4.10 13.99 -30.21
C GLU A 91 4.13 13.03 -29.02
N ALA A 92 5.27 12.43 -28.72
CA ALA A 92 5.44 11.58 -27.54
C ALA A 92 5.20 12.35 -26.24
N VAL A 93 5.73 13.58 -26.12
CA VAL A 93 5.50 14.45 -24.95
C VAL A 93 4.01 14.79 -24.83
N ARG A 94 3.36 15.18 -25.94
CA ARG A 94 1.93 15.51 -25.95
C ARG A 94 1.06 14.33 -25.51
N LEU A 95 1.35 13.13 -25.99
CA LEU A 95 0.64 11.91 -25.59
C LEU A 95 0.88 11.57 -24.12
N SER A 96 2.10 11.77 -23.64
CA SER A 96 2.48 11.58 -22.24
C SER A 96 1.71 12.53 -21.32
N GLU A 97 1.66 13.83 -21.65
CA GLU A 97 0.89 14.83 -20.89
C GLU A 97 -0.60 14.48 -20.83
N HIS A 98 -1.19 14.11 -21.98
CA HIS A 98 -2.59 13.72 -22.04
C HIS A 98 -2.90 12.45 -21.22
N SER A 99 -2.02 11.43 -21.28
CA SER A 99 -2.18 10.22 -20.45
C SER A 99 -2.04 10.54 -18.98
N HIS A 100 -1.06 11.37 -18.61
CA HIS A 100 -0.82 11.77 -17.23
C HIS A 100 -2.02 12.50 -16.64
N GLU A 101 -2.62 13.46 -17.36
CA GLU A 101 -3.84 14.14 -16.90
C GLU A 101 -5.02 13.19 -16.71
N ALA A 102 -5.17 12.20 -17.59
CA ALA A 102 -6.23 11.20 -17.50
C ALA A 102 -6.02 10.28 -16.28
N ASP A 103 -4.78 9.90 -16.01
CA ASP A 103 -4.42 9.05 -14.88
C ASP A 103 -4.51 9.80 -13.55
N GLU A 104 -4.10 11.07 -13.49
CA GLU A 104 -4.31 11.91 -12.31
C GLU A 104 -5.81 12.04 -12.00
N LYS A 105 -6.65 12.33 -12.98
CA LYS A 105 -8.11 12.41 -12.78
C LYS A 105 -8.73 11.10 -12.29
N LYS A 106 -8.19 9.96 -12.69
CA LYS A 106 -8.66 8.63 -12.23
C LYS A 106 -8.15 8.26 -10.84
N ASN A 107 -6.93 8.69 -10.50
CA ASN A 107 -6.26 8.28 -9.26
C ASN A 107 -6.39 9.31 -8.13
N VAL A 108 -6.99 10.47 -8.37
CA VAL A 108 -7.31 11.45 -7.32
C VAL A 108 -8.44 10.92 -6.46
N ILE A 109 -8.10 10.66 -5.19
CA ILE A 109 -9.05 10.28 -4.15
C ILE A 109 -9.21 11.50 -3.24
N ALA A 110 -10.31 12.23 -3.39
CA ALA A 110 -10.56 13.46 -2.62
C ALA A 110 -11.37 13.18 -1.34
N THR A 111 -12.25 12.18 -1.38
CA THR A 111 -13.14 11.83 -0.27
C THR A 111 -13.00 10.37 0.15
N PHE A 112 -13.50 10.05 1.35
CA PHE A 112 -13.53 8.66 1.83
C PHE A 112 -14.46 7.76 0.99
N GLU A 113 -15.48 8.34 0.36
CA GLU A 113 -16.40 7.63 -0.53
C GLU A 113 -15.72 7.26 -1.86
N ASP A 114 -14.86 8.16 -2.39
CA ASP A 114 -13.99 7.88 -3.53
C ASP A 114 -13.00 6.75 -3.20
N LEU A 115 -12.42 6.77 -1.99
CA LEU A 115 -11.53 5.71 -1.50
C LEU A 115 -12.28 4.38 -1.39
N PHE A 116 -13.50 4.40 -0.83
CA PHE A 116 -14.32 3.20 -0.67
C PHE A 116 -14.66 2.57 -2.02
N THR A 117 -15.00 3.38 -3.02
CA THR A 117 -15.29 2.92 -4.39
C THR A 117 -14.04 2.35 -5.05
N ALA A 118 -12.91 3.07 -4.99
CA ALA A 118 -11.64 2.63 -5.58
C ALA A 118 -11.11 1.34 -4.94
N VAL A 119 -11.27 1.17 -3.62
CA VAL A 119 -10.88 -0.05 -2.88
C VAL A 119 -11.87 -1.20 -3.10
N GLY A 120 -13.14 -0.89 -3.33
CA GLY A 120 -14.18 -1.87 -3.68
C GLY A 120 -13.78 -2.67 -4.92
N ASP A 121 -13.42 -1.95 -5.98
CA ASP A 121 -13.03 -2.52 -7.28
C ASP A 121 -11.58 -3.07 -7.31
N LEU A 122 -10.81 -2.83 -6.25
CA LEU A 122 -9.42 -3.27 -6.16
C LEU A 122 -9.36 -4.80 -5.96
N SER A 123 -8.95 -5.52 -7.01
CA SER A 123 -8.55 -6.92 -6.92
C SER A 123 -7.16 -7.00 -6.33
N LEU A 124 -7.06 -7.31 -5.05
CA LEU A 124 -5.77 -7.55 -4.40
C LEU A 124 -5.27 -8.97 -4.68
N THR A 125 -3.96 -9.13 -4.68
CA THR A 125 -3.32 -10.45 -4.59
C THR A 125 -3.66 -11.12 -3.26
N ASP A 126 -3.70 -12.45 -3.21
CA ASP A 126 -4.00 -13.27 -2.00
C ASP A 126 -3.15 -12.91 -0.76
N PHE A 127 -2.01 -12.23 -0.97
CA PHE A 127 -1.15 -11.68 0.07
C PHE A 127 -1.78 -10.55 0.92
N TRP A 128 -2.78 -9.83 0.41
CA TRP A 128 -3.39 -8.70 1.10
C TRP A 128 -4.89 -8.94 1.33
N THR A 129 -5.27 -9.09 2.59
CA THR A 129 -6.65 -9.03 3.06
C THR A 129 -7.09 -7.57 3.20
N LYS A 130 -8.08 -7.15 2.40
CA LYS A 130 -8.75 -5.86 2.60
C LYS A 130 -9.90 -5.98 3.59
N VAL A 131 -9.91 -5.10 4.60
CA VAL A 131 -11.04 -4.89 5.49
C VAL A 131 -11.55 -3.48 5.32
N VAL A 132 -12.77 -3.38 4.79
CA VAL A 132 -13.43 -2.12 4.53
C VAL A 132 -14.56 -1.94 5.55
N THR A 133 -14.52 -0.85 6.30
CA THR A 133 -15.59 -0.46 7.23
C THR A 133 -16.09 0.94 6.88
N GLN A 134 -17.24 1.36 7.43
CA GLN A 134 -17.85 2.68 7.15
C GLN A 134 -16.94 3.90 7.43
N LYS A 135 -15.83 3.75 8.16
CA LYS A 135 -14.94 4.85 8.55
C LYS A 135 -13.45 4.61 8.30
N GLN A 136 -13.06 3.40 7.95
CA GLN A 136 -11.66 3.04 7.77
C GLN A 136 -11.51 1.87 6.78
N VAL A 137 -10.41 1.91 6.04
CA VAL A 137 -9.93 0.83 5.17
C VAL A 137 -8.62 0.31 5.77
N LEU A 138 -8.54 -1.00 5.96
CA LEU A 138 -7.38 -1.70 6.50
C LEU A 138 -6.86 -2.68 5.45
N PHE A 139 -5.57 -2.61 5.15
CA PHE A 139 -4.87 -3.63 4.36
C PHE A 139 -4.01 -4.44 5.31
N LEU A 140 -4.31 -5.73 5.42
CA LEU A 140 -3.67 -6.64 6.35
C LEU A 140 -3.11 -7.80 5.56
N ASN A 141 -1.98 -8.32 5.99
CA ASN A 141 -1.38 -9.51 5.40
C ASN A 141 -1.43 -10.61 6.46
N PHE A 142 -2.31 -11.57 6.24
CA PHE A 142 -2.31 -12.84 6.95
C PHE A 142 -1.73 -13.86 5.96
N SER A 143 -0.51 -14.32 6.20
CA SER A 143 0.07 -15.39 5.39
C SER A 143 -0.50 -16.74 5.84
N ASP A 144 -1.04 -17.53 4.91
CA ASP A 144 -1.67 -18.83 5.20
C ASP A 144 -0.77 -19.81 5.97
N GLN A 145 0.56 -19.74 5.77
CA GLN A 145 1.50 -20.62 6.48
C GLN A 145 1.57 -20.36 7.99
N VAL A 146 1.20 -19.17 8.45
CA VAL A 146 1.14 -18.84 9.89
C VAL A 146 -0.08 -19.52 10.53
N MET A 147 -1.18 -19.67 9.79
CA MET A 147 -2.42 -20.26 10.32
C MET A 147 -2.29 -21.76 10.61
N ASP A 148 -1.56 -22.53 9.78
CA ASP A 148 -1.41 -23.99 9.95
C ASP A 148 -0.54 -24.36 11.16
N ASP A 149 0.54 -23.60 11.39
CA ASP A 149 1.39 -23.77 12.57
C ASP A 149 0.71 -23.22 13.84
N ASP A 150 -0.06 -22.14 13.72
CA ASP A 150 -0.88 -21.61 14.82
C ASP A 150 -1.97 -22.60 15.23
N VAL A 151 -2.64 -23.27 14.28
CA VAL A 151 -3.65 -24.30 14.58
C VAL A 151 -3.04 -25.44 15.40
N LYS A 152 -1.84 -25.91 15.05
CA LYS A 152 -1.11 -26.94 15.82
C LYS A 152 -0.75 -26.47 17.22
N GLU A 153 -0.33 -25.21 17.39
CA GLU A 153 -0.04 -24.66 18.72
C GLU A 153 -1.30 -24.61 19.60
N LYS A 154 -2.46 -24.33 19.00
CA LYS A 154 -3.75 -24.19 19.70
C LYS A 154 -4.47 -25.53 19.93
N GLU A 155 -3.92 -26.66 19.46
CA GLU A 155 -4.48 -28.01 19.67
C GLU A 155 -4.75 -28.32 21.16
N LYS A 156 -3.85 -27.89 22.05
CA LYS A 156 -4.01 -28.05 23.52
C LYS A 156 -5.19 -27.27 24.11
N MET A 157 -5.72 -26.30 23.39
CA MET A 157 -6.87 -25.48 23.81
C MET A 157 -8.16 -25.88 23.08
N LEU A 158 -8.13 -26.93 22.26
CA LEU A 158 -9.27 -27.31 21.41
C LEU A 158 -10.53 -27.65 22.23
N SER A 159 -10.41 -28.26 23.40
CA SER A 159 -11.54 -28.54 24.30
C SER A 159 -12.20 -27.25 24.82
N ALA A 160 -11.40 -26.25 25.20
CA ALA A 160 -11.89 -24.95 25.63
C ALA A 160 -12.53 -24.16 24.46
N ILE A 161 -11.92 -24.23 23.27
CA ILE A 161 -12.45 -23.60 22.05
C ILE A 161 -13.78 -24.25 21.66
N THR A 162 -13.87 -25.57 21.70
CA THR A 162 -15.10 -26.33 21.41
C THR A 162 -16.20 -26.00 22.41
N TYR A 163 -15.87 -25.85 23.70
CA TYR A 163 -16.82 -25.36 24.70
C TYR A 163 -17.34 -23.95 24.38
N VAL A 164 -16.45 -23.02 24.03
CA VAL A 164 -16.82 -21.67 23.60
C VAL A 164 -17.67 -21.70 22.33
N ALA A 165 -17.37 -22.61 21.40
CA ALA A 165 -18.13 -22.81 20.18
C ALA A 165 -19.55 -23.30 20.46
N GLY A 166 -19.75 -24.22 21.41
CA GLY A 166 -21.08 -24.64 21.85
C GLY A 166 -21.89 -23.47 22.43
N TYR A 167 -21.26 -22.60 23.22
CA TYR A 167 -21.91 -21.38 23.71
C TYR A 167 -22.25 -20.40 22.57
N CYS A 168 -21.36 -20.24 21.58
CA CYS A 168 -21.58 -19.36 20.44
C CYS A 168 -22.70 -19.89 19.52
N ALA A 169 -22.75 -21.20 19.29
CA ALA A 169 -23.84 -21.88 18.59
C ALA A 169 -25.18 -21.58 19.26
N TYR A 170 -25.26 -21.75 20.59
CA TYR A 170 -26.47 -21.42 21.36
C TYR A 170 -26.84 -19.94 21.25
N ALA A 171 -25.88 -19.03 21.36
CA ALA A 171 -26.13 -17.59 21.23
C ALA A 171 -26.61 -17.20 19.82
N ALA A 172 -26.07 -17.83 18.77
CA ALA A 172 -26.51 -17.65 17.39
C ALA A 172 -27.91 -18.21 17.16
N PHE A 173 -28.19 -19.43 17.63
CA PHE A 173 -29.52 -20.04 17.58
C PHE A 173 -30.58 -19.16 18.23
N ARG A 174 -30.29 -18.57 19.40
CA ARG A 174 -31.20 -17.63 20.06
C ARG A 174 -31.52 -16.37 19.25
N LYS A 175 -30.67 -16.00 18.29
CA LYS A 175 -30.88 -14.87 17.38
C LYS A 175 -31.65 -15.26 16.12
N LEU A 176 -31.40 -16.46 15.60
CA LEU A 176 -32.07 -17.02 14.44
C LEU A 176 -33.47 -17.55 14.76
N ALA A 177 -33.69 -17.98 16.01
CA ALA A 177 -34.99 -18.38 16.59
C ALA A 177 -35.77 -19.45 15.81
N TYR A 178 -35.09 -20.28 15.00
CA TYR A 178 -35.70 -21.30 14.16
C TYR A 178 -35.06 -22.67 14.35
N SER A 179 -35.88 -23.73 14.45
CA SER A 179 -35.42 -25.08 14.83
C SER A 179 -34.47 -25.71 13.82
N SER A 180 -34.66 -25.55 12.51
CA SER A 180 -33.74 -26.14 11.52
C SER A 180 -32.35 -25.49 11.50
N CYS A 181 -32.22 -24.23 11.92
CA CYS A 181 -30.89 -23.63 12.14
C CYS A 181 -30.12 -24.33 13.27
N GLN A 182 -30.80 -25.01 14.19
CA GLN A 182 -30.13 -25.75 15.27
C GLN A 182 -29.34 -26.95 14.74
N GLU A 183 -29.84 -27.60 13.68
CA GLU A 183 -29.20 -28.76 13.04
C GLU A 183 -27.90 -28.36 12.35
N ASN A 184 -27.89 -27.18 11.72
CA ASN A 184 -26.69 -26.54 11.17
C ASN A 184 -25.66 -26.13 12.23
N LEU A 185 -26.09 -25.88 13.47
CA LEU A 185 -25.21 -25.34 14.51
C LEU A 185 -24.69 -26.42 15.47
N THR A 186 -25.43 -27.52 15.64
CA THR A 186 -25.16 -28.53 16.67
C THR A 186 -25.44 -29.95 16.20
N VAL A 187 -24.70 -30.91 16.76
CA VAL A 187 -24.88 -32.35 16.54
C VAL A 187 -25.45 -33.01 17.79
N GLU A 188 -26.35 -33.97 17.60
CA GLU A 188 -27.06 -34.65 18.70
C GLU A 188 -26.21 -35.73 19.38
N ASN A 189 -25.37 -36.43 18.62
CA ASN A 189 -24.50 -37.49 19.14
C ASN A 189 -23.16 -37.47 18.40
N ARG A 190 -22.05 -37.32 19.14
CA ARG A 190 -20.73 -37.71 18.65
C ARG A 190 -20.44 -39.13 19.16
N THR A 191 -20.43 -40.11 18.26
CA THR A 191 -19.60 -41.32 18.42
C THR A 191 -18.15 -40.95 18.11
N ILE A 192 -17.50 -40.19 18.99
CA ILE A 192 -16.09 -39.84 18.84
C ILE A 192 -15.38 -40.28 20.11
N GLU A 193 -14.60 -41.34 19.98
CA GLU A 193 -13.65 -41.85 20.97
C GLU A 193 -12.50 -40.85 21.11
N LEU A 194 -12.60 -39.88 22.03
CA LEU A 194 -11.44 -39.07 22.44
C LEU A 194 -11.53 -38.78 23.94
N ASP A 195 -10.57 -39.32 24.71
CA ASP A 195 -10.45 -39.22 26.17
C ASP A 195 -10.27 -37.77 26.71
N ASP A 196 -10.17 -36.76 25.84
CA ASP A 196 -9.79 -35.38 26.20
C ASP A 196 -10.96 -34.39 26.43
N ASP A 197 -12.22 -34.78 26.17
CA ASP A 197 -13.39 -33.89 26.23
C ASP A 197 -14.12 -33.85 27.60
N VAL A 198 -13.42 -34.21 28.68
CA VAL A 198 -13.91 -34.19 30.07
C VAL A 198 -14.53 -32.83 30.46
N LEU A 199 -14.08 -31.74 29.86
CA LEU A 199 -14.58 -30.39 30.15
C LEU A 199 -15.99 -30.13 29.58
N ILE A 200 -16.31 -30.69 28.43
CA ILE A 200 -17.59 -30.46 27.74
C ILE A 200 -18.67 -31.34 28.36
N ALA A 201 -18.37 -32.62 28.59
CA ALA A 201 -19.30 -33.56 29.23
C ALA A 201 -19.74 -33.06 30.62
N ASN A 202 -18.81 -32.57 31.44
CA ASN A 202 -19.09 -32.12 32.81
C ASN A 202 -19.68 -30.69 32.92
N ALA A 203 -19.64 -29.89 31.85
CA ALA A 203 -20.17 -28.52 31.84
C ALA A 203 -21.59 -28.41 31.25
N THR A 204 -22.17 -29.51 30.78
CA THR A 204 -23.52 -29.53 30.19
C THR A 204 -24.59 -29.36 31.26
N ARG A 205 -25.18 -28.17 31.37
CA ARG A 205 -26.40 -27.93 32.17
C ARG A 205 -27.67 -28.38 31.44
N GLY A 206 -27.68 -29.62 30.92
CA GLY A 206 -28.88 -30.28 30.38
C GLY A 206 -29.46 -29.74 29.07
N GLY A 207 -28.70 -29.01 28.25
CA GLY A 207 -29.23 -28.48 26.98
C GLY A 207 -28.23 -28.02 25.91
N MET A 208 -26.92 -28.15 26.13
CA MET A 208 -25.91 -27.81 25.12
C MET A 208 -25.61 -29.04 24.27
N LYS A 209 -26.19 -29.10 23.07
CA LYS A 209 -25.77 -30.04 22.02
C LYS A 209 -24.35 -29.66 21.57
N PHE A 210 -23.54 -30.64 21.15
CA PHE A 210 -22.16 -30.39 20.72
C PHE A 210 -22.16 -29.50 19.47
N PRO A 211 -21.26 -28.51 19.34
CA PRO A 211 -21.21 -27.69 18.14
C PRO A 211 -20.79 -28.53 16.93
N GLN A 212 -21.30 -28.18 15.75
CA GLN A 212 -20.75 -28.71 14.50
C GLN A 212 -19.27 -28.33 14.35
N ALA A 213 -18.50 -29.16 13.62
CA ALA A 213 -17.07 -28.92 13.39
C ALA A 213 -16.82 -27.56 12.72
N VAL A 214 -17.69 -27.16 11.78
CA VAL A 214 -17.64 -25.85 11.12
C VAL A 214 -17.70 -24.71 12.13
N VAL A 215 -18.60 -24.80 13.12
CA VAL A 215 -18.74 -23.79 14.17
C VAL A 215 -17.49 -23.74 15.06
N ALA A 216 -16.90 -24.89 15.39
CA ALA A 216 -15.65 -24.94 16.15
C ALA A 216 -14.48 -24.31 15.38
N ASN A 217 -14.36 -24.61 14.08
CA ASN A 217 -13.34 -24.05 13.20
C ASN A 217 -13.47 -22.53 13.09
N VAL A 218 -14.68 -22.01 12.91
CA VAL A 218 -14.94 -20.56 12.85
C VAL A 218 -14.49 -19.85 14.13
N VAL A 219 -14.74 -20.46 15.29
CA VAL A 219 -14.32 -19.90 16.58
C VAL A 219 -12.79 -20.00 16.76
N LEU A 220 -12.18 -21.10 16.32
CA LEU A 220 -10.73 -21.28 16.31
C LEU A 220 -10.04 -20.23 15.45
N THR A 221 -10.44 -20.10 14.18
CA THR A 221 -9.93 -19.08 13.24
C THR A 221 -10.03 -17.70 13.87
N LYS A 222 -11.15 -17.39 14.53
CA LYS A 222 -11.34 -16.12 15.19
C LYS A 222 -10.40 -15.88 16.38
N GLU A 223 -10.12 -16.92 17.19
CA GLU A 223 -9.15 -16.83 18.28
C GLU A 223 -7.73 -16.65 17.75
N ILE A 224 -7.39 -17.27 16.61
CA ILE A 224 -6.08 -17.07 15.95
C ILE A 224 -5.97 -15.63 15.46
N VAL A 225 -6.99 -15.10 14.78
CA VAL A 225 -7.00 -13.67 14.37
C VAL A 225 -6.86 -12.76 15.59
N LEU A 226 -7.56 -13.06 16.68
CA LEU A 226 -7.41 -12.28 17.92
C LEU A 226 -6.02 -12.45 18.54
N TYR A 227 -5.41 -13.63 18.44
CA TYR A 227 -4.03 -13.87 18.87
C TYR A 227 -3.06 -12.98 18.11
N GLU A 228 -3.18 -12.92 16.79
CA GLU A 228 -2.31 -12.06 15.98
C GLU A 228 -2.56 -10.57 16.24
N LEU A 229 -3.81 -10.14 16.41
CA LEU A 229 -4.12 -8.75 16.79
C LEU A 229 -3.58 -8.36 18.18
N ARG A 230 -3.30 -9.33 19.04
CA ARG A 230 -2.63 -9.14 20.34
C ARG A 230 -1.10 -9.17 20.24
N SER A 231 -0.53 -9.52 19.09
CA SER A 231 0.92 -9.54 18.90
C SER A 231 1.50 -8.13 19.07
N PRO A 232 2.76 -7.98 19.53
CA PRO A 232 3.38 -6.67 19.75
C PRO A 232 3.33 -5.74 18.52
N LYS A 233 3.22 -6.33 17.33
CA LYS A 233 3.11 -5.64 16.04
C LYS A 233 1.81 -4.84 15.92
N TYR A 234 0.69 -5.39 16.38
CA TYR A 234 -0.65 -4.80 16.18
C TYR A 234 -1.33 -4.36 17.49
N ALA A 235 -0.85 -4.80 18.65
CA ALA A 235 -1.51 -4.63 19.94
C ALA A 235 -1.85 -3.17 20.29
N SER A 236 -0.94 -2.22 20.02
CA SER A 236 -1.13 -0.80 20.32
C SER A 236 -2.24 -0.19 19.48
N GLN A 237 -2.26 -0.50 18.18
CA GLN A 237 -3.27 -0.04 17.23
C GLN A 237 -4.63 -0.66 17.56
N PHE A 238 -4.68 -1.98 17.76
CA PHE A 238 -5.92 -2.68 18.10
C PHE A 238 -6.52 -2.21 19.42
N SER A 239 -5.68 -1.94 20.44
CA SER A 239 -6.14 -1.43 21.73
C SER A 239 -6.68 0.00 21.66
N ALA A 240 -6.19 0.82 20.72
CA ALA A 240 -6.64 2.19 20.52
C ALA A 240 -7.97 2.28 19.73
N CYS A 241 -8.37 1.21 19.02
CA CYS A 241 -9.59 1.20 18.24
C CYS A 241 -10.85 1.14 19.13
N ALA A 242 -11.82 2.04 18.90
CA ALA A 242 -13.11 1.99 19.59
C ALA A 242 -14.02 0.83 19.12
N LYS A 243 -13.79 0.29 17.93
CA LYS A 243 -14.64 -0.72 17.26
C LYS A 243 -13.94 -2.08 17.11
N GLN A 244 -13.26 -2.55 18.15
CA GLN A 244 -12.52 -3.83 18.16
C GLN A 244 -13.35 -5.02 17.69
N LYS A 245 -14.62 -5.07 18.10
CA LYS A 245 -15.54 -6.14 17.68
C LYS A 245 -15.74 -6.17 16.16
N GLU A 246 -16.01 -5.02 15.55
CA GLU A 246 -16.28 -4.92 14.10
C GLU A 246 -15.05 -5.35 13.30
N ILE A 247 -13.86 -4.91 13.72
CA ILE A 247 -12.59 -5.30 13.11
C ILE A 247 -12.41 -6.82 13.19
N LEU A 248 -12.56 -7.40 14.38
CA LEU A 248 -12.38 -8.84 14.59
C LEU A 248 -13.42 -9.68 13.84
N VAL A 249 -14.66 -9.20 13.71
CA VAL A 249 -15.69 -9.85 12.89
C VAL A 249 -15.33 -9.78 11.42
N SER A 250 -14.96 -8.60 10.91
CA SER A 250 -14.63 -8.43 9.49
C SER A 250 -13.45 -9.30 9.07
N LEU A 251 -12.38 -9.34 9.88
CA LEU A 251 -11.19 -10.12 9.59
C LEU A 251 -11.44 -11.62 9.61
N ALA A 252 -12.18 -12.10 10.61
CA ALA A 252 -12.53 -13.51 10.67
C ALA A 252 -13.51 -13.89 9.54
N THR A 253 -14.38 -12.97 9.10
CA THR A 253 -15.31 -13.25 7.99
C THR A 253 -14.56 -13.43 6.66
N SER A 254 -13.51 -12.65 6.40
CA SER A 254 -12.72 -12.81 5.17
C SER A 254 -11.87 -14.08 5.12
N LEU A 255 -11.65 -14.74 6.27
CA LEU A 255 -10.82 -15.94 6.39
C LEU A 255 -11.64 -17.24 6.53
N VAL A 256 -12.96 -17.12 6.77
CA VAL A 256 -13.85 -18.28 6.81
C VAL A 256 -14.32 -18.51 5.38
N GLU A 257 -13.80 -19.58 4.76
CA GLU A 257 -14.22 -20.00 3.41
C GLU A 257 -15.70 -20.40 3.38
N TYR A 258 -16.29 -20.31 2.18
CA TYR A 258 -17.63 -20.81 1.92
C TYR A 258 -17.72 -22.28 2.32
N ASN A 259 -18.72 -22.60 3.15
CA ASN A 259 -18.82 -23.92 3.76
C ASN A 259 -19.99 -24.70 3.18
N GLU A 260 -19.68 -25.73 2.39
CA GLU A 260 -20.65 -26.64 1.77
C GLU A 260 -21.41 -27.55 2.76
N TYR A 261 -21.00 -27.58 4.03
CA TYR A 261 -21.59 -28.44 5.07
C TYR A 261 -22.75 -27.78 5.82
N LEU A 262 -23.07 -26.52 5.51
CA LEU A 262 -24.20 -25.81 6.07
C LEU A 262 -25.28 -25.67 4.99
N ASP A 263 -26.49 -26.12 5.31
CA ASP A 263 -27.62 -26.02 4.38
C ASP A 263 -28.40 -24.71 4.59
N VAL A 264 -29.11 -24.27 3.54
CA VAL A 264 -30.12 -23.22 3.70
C VAL A 264 -31.25 -23.78 4.55
N CYS A 265 -31.60 -23.08 5.64
CA CYS A 265 -32.66 -23.56 6.52
C CYS A 265 -34.05 -23.37 5.90
N ASP A 266 -35.08 -24.01 6.45
CA ASP A 266 -36.45 -23.94 5.92
C ASP A 266 -37.04 -22.51 5.89
N ASP A 267 -36.50 -21.60 6.70
CA ASP A 267 -36.85 -20.17 6.77
C ASP A 267 -36.06 -19.31 5.77
N GLY A 268 -35.19 -19.93 4.96
CA GLY A 268 -34.38 -19.27 3.94
C GLY A 268 -33.11 -18.59 4.47
N HIS A 269 -32.71 -18.84 5.73
CA HIS A 269 -31.43 -18.34 6.22
C HIS A 269 -30.28 -19.03 5.51
N SER A 270 -29.44 -18.23 4.85
CA SER A 270 -28.26 -18.74 4.17
C SER A 270 -27.15 -19.14 5.15
N PRO A 271 -26.27 -20.07 4.78
CA PRO A 271 -25.09 -20.43 5.56
C PRO A 271 -24.24 -19.24 6.02
N GLU A 272 -24.06 -18.24 5.15
CA GLU A 272 -23.28 -17.04 5.45
C GLU A 272 -23.93 -16.25 6.58
N LEU A 273 -25.25 -16.10 6.56
CA LEU A 273 -25.97 -15.39 7.61
C LEU A 273 -25.83 -16.11 8.95
N VAL A 274 -25.96 -17.44 8.97
CA VAL A 274 -25.77 -18.26 10.17
C VAL A 274 -24.35 -18.07 10.72
N LEU A 275 -23.33 -18.12 9.86
CA LEU A 275 -21.93 -17.92 10.23
C LEU A 275 -21.66 -16.51 10.76
N ILE A 276 -22.28 -15.46 10.21
CA ILE A 276 -22.17 -14.09 10.72
C ILE A 276 -22.66 -14.00 12.17
N TYR A 277 -23.76 -14.66 12.53
CA TYR A 277 -24.23 -14.69 13.92
C TYR A 277 -23.27 -15.43 14.84
N VAL A 278 -22.72 -16.57 14.40
CA VAL A 278 -21.69 -17.32 15.14
C VAL A 278 -20.45 -16.45 15.36
N LEU A 279 -19.94 -15.82 14.30
CA LEU A 279 -18.79 -14.92 14.35
C LEU A 279 -19.07 -13.76 15.31
N SER A 280 -20.24 -13.12 15.24
CA SER A 280 -20.59 -12.02 16.15
C SER A 280 -20.64 -12.46 17.61
N ALA A 281 -21.19 -13.65 17.89
CA ALA A 281 -21.20 -14.24 19.23
C ALA A 281 -19.79 -14.57 19.73
N ALA A 282 -18.95 -15.16 18.86
CA ALA A 282 -17.56 -15.46 19.16
C ALA A 282 -16.74 -14.20 19.48
N ALA A 283 -16.92 -13.12 18.71
CA ALA A 283 -16.23 -11.85 18.95
C ALA A 283 -16.53 -11.30 20.35
N ASN A 284 -17.82 -11.28 20.72
CA ASN A 284 -18.24 -10.83 22.05
C ASN A 284 -17.61 -11.69 23.15
N THR A 285 -17.66 -13.00 23.00
CA THR A 285 -17.16 -13.94 24.02
C THR A 285 -15.66 -13.82 24.20
N LEU A 286 -14.89 -13.84 23.11
CA LEU A 286 -13.43 -13.78 23.15
C LEU A 286 -12.93 -12.43 23.66
N LEU A 287 -13.51 -11.31 23.22
CA LEU A 287 -13.14 -9.98 23.71
C LEU A 287 -13.48 -9.80 25.19
N ASN A 288 -14.66 -10.26 25.62
CA ASN A 288 -15.02 -10.21 27.04
C ASN A 288 -14.06 -11.05 27.90
N ASN A 289 -13.67 -12.23 27.41
CA ASN A 289 -12.69 -13.07 28.09
C ASN A 289 -11.31 -12.39 28.13
N LEU A 290 -10.88 -11.76 27.05
CA LEU A 290 -9.63 -10.98 27.00
C LEU A 290 -9.63 -9.85 28.05
N CYS A 291 -10.68 -9.04 28.11
CA CYS A 291 -10.80 -7.98 29.10
C CYS A 291 -10.77 -8.53 30.53
N LYS A 292 -11.47 -9.64 30.80
CA LYS A 292 -11.44 -10.30 32.11
C LYS A 292 -10.04 -10.77 32.49
N VAL A 293 -9.32 -11.41 31.56
CA VAL A 293 -7.95 -11.88 31.79
C VAL A 293 -7.01 -10.72 32.08
N GLN A 294 -7.11 -9.62 31.33
CA GLN A 294 -6.30 -8.43 31.57
C GLN A 294 -6.62 -7.78 32.92
N ASN A 295 -7.91 -7.68 33.27
CA ASN A 295 -8.34 -7.14 34.56
C ASN A 295 -7.88 -8.01 35.74
N ASN A 296 -7.92 -9.33 35.61
CA ASN A 296 -7.43 -10.26 36.62
C ASN A 296 -5.92 -10.06 36.85
N LYS A 297 -5.11 -9.99 35.79
CA LYS A 297 -3.67 -9.70 35.88
C LYS A 297 -3.39 -8.36 36.58
N LEU A 298 -4.17 -7.32 36.27
CA LEU A 298 -4.06 -6.02 36.93
C LEU A 298 -4.39 -6.12 38.42
N ASN A 299 -5.46 -6.82 38.78
CA ASN A 299 -5.87 -7.01 40.17
C ASN A 299 -4.84 -7.81 40.99
N GLU A 300 -4.30 -8.88 40.41
CA GLU A 300 -3.21 -9.67 41.00
C GLU A 300 -1.96 -8.80 41.23
N SER A 301 -1.59 -7.97 40.24
CA SER A 301 -0.43 -7.06 40.39
C SER A 301 -0.63 -6.02 41.50
N LYS A 302 -1.86 -5.51 41.66
CA LYS A 302 -2.24 -4.58 42.73
C LYS A 302 -2.19 -5.27 44.10
N ALA A 303 -2.73 -6.48 44.20
CA ALA A 303 -2.69 -7.29 45.42
C ALA A 303 -1.25 -7.63 45.83
N ALA A 304 -0.40 -8.02 44.88
CA ALA A 304 1.02 -8.30 45.12
C ALA A 304 1.78 -7.06 45.61
N LYS A 305 1.50 -5.87 45.06
CA LYS A 305 2.07 -4.60 45.54
C LYS A 305 1.60 -4.28 46.95
N ARG A 306 0.32 -4.46 47.26
CA ARG A 306 -0.24 -4.24 48.61
C ARG A 306 0.41 -5.16 49.65
N ASN A 307 0.53 -6.45 49.36
CA ASN A 307 1.17 -7.42 50.26
C ASN A 307 2.66 -7.11 50.49
N LYS A 308 3.38 -6.60 49.48
CA LYS A 308 4.78 -6.15 49.64
C LYS A 308 4.91 -4.91 50.55
N VAL A 309 3.94 -3.99 50.48
CA VAL A 309 3.92 -2.80 51.35
C VAL A 309 3.57 -3.18 52.79
N GLU A 310 2.59 -4.07 52.98
CA GLU A 310 2.21 -4.58 54.30
C GLU A 310 3.36 -5.38 54.96
N ASN A 311 4.08 -6.22 54.21
CA ASN A 311 5.25 -6.95 54.72
C ASN A 311 6.45 -6.05 55.04
N LYS A 312 6.74 -5.03 54.23
CA LYS A 312 7.79 -4.04 54.59
C LYS A 312 7.44 -3.24 55.85
N GLY A 313 6.15 -2.95 56.06
CA GLY A 313 5.66 -2.28 57.25
C GLY A 313 5.79 -3.12 58.52
N THR A 314 5.55 -4.42 58.45
CA THR A 314 5.70 -5.35 59.59
C THR A 314 7.18 -5.63 59.90
N GLU A 315 8.04 -5.79 58.89
CA GLU A 315 9.49 -5.95 59.07
C GLU A 315 10.14 -4.70 59.71
N SER A 316 9.74 -3.49 59.29
CA SER A 316 10.23 -2.24 59.90
C SER A 316 9.79 -2.09 61.36
N LYS A 317 8.56 -2.49 61.70
CA LYS A 317 8.06 -2.49 63.09
C LYS A 317 8.75 -3.55 63.95
N ALA A 318 9.04 -4.73 63.39
CA ALA A 318 9.78 -5.79 64.08
C ALA A 318 11.25 -5.41 64.32
N ALA A 319 11.92 -4.77 63.36
CA ALA A 319 13.28 -4.27 63.51
C ALA A 319 13.39 -3.17 64.59
N LYS A 320 12.44 -2.24 64.63
CA LYS A 320 12.37 -1.21 65.69
C LYS A 320 12.18 -1.81 67.09
N ARG A 321 11.34 -2.85 67.22
CA ARG A 321 11.14 -3.54 68.51
C ARG A 321 12.39 -4.29 68.99
N LYS A 322 13.13 -4.95 68.08
CA LYS A 322 14.38 -5.63 68.44
C LYS A 322 15.49 -4.66 68.88
N LEU A 323 15.54 -3.46 68.29
CA LEU A 323 16.51 -2.43 68.69
C LEU A 323 16.20 -1.86 70.08
N SER A 324 14.91 -1.68 70.43
CA SER A 324 14.51 -1.19 71.75
C SER A 324 14.76 -2.16 72.91
N THR A 325 14.84 -3.47 72.64
CA THR A 325 15.09 -4.49 73.67
C THR A 325 16.58 -4.72 73.95
N LEU A 326 17.47 -4.25 73.09
CA LEU A 326 18.93 -4.35 73.27
C LEU A 326 19.55 -3.10 73.94
N GLN A 327 18.74 -2.06 74.17
CA GLN A 327 19.16 -0.80 74.78
C GLN A 327 18.62 -0.61 76.23
N ALA A 328 18.12 -1.68 76.85
CA ALA A 328 17.70 -1.74 78.24
C ALA A 328 18.48 -2.85 78.96
#